data_AF-A0A818D7U8-F1
#
_entry.id   AF-A0A818D7U8-F1
#
_cell.length_a   1.000
_cell.length_b   1.000
_cell.length_c   1.000
_cell.angle_alpha   90.00
_cell.angle_beta   90.00
_cell.angle_gamma   90.00
#
_symmetry.space_group_name_H-M   'P 1'
#
loop_
_entity.id
_entity.type
_entity.pdbx_description
1 polymer ?
#
loop_
_entity_poly.entity_id
_entity_poly.type
_entity_poly.pdbx_seq_one_letter_code
_entity_poly.pdbx_strand_id
1 'polypeptide(L)'
;INRGIIIFVAFLKHAQLDDVNKLAKEIATVRLCESDDGLKTIVDLPGDLLIIPQATLGGRLNGHRFQYHNNINRDIGLEFYDKFVSNLRELCNQNKDNIVHAGSYGIKQIYSCETNGPAMHLIEF
;
A
#
# COMPACT_ATOMS: atom_id res chain seq x y z
N ILE A 1 -1.70 -8.42 -11.28
CA ILE A 1 -1.86 -9.43 -10.22
C ILE A 1 -3.17 -10.16 -10.42
N ASN A 2 -3.34 -11.34 -9.84
CA ASN A 2 -4.63 -12.04 -9.84
C ASN A 2 -5.44 -11.62 -8.60
N ARG A 3 -5.91 -12.58 -7.79
CA ARG A 3 -6.57 -12.30 -6.51
C ARG A 3 -5.56 -11.70 -5.54
N GLY A 4 -5.93 -10.61 -4.87
CA GLY A 4 -5.01 -9.93 -3.98
C GLY A 4 -5.52 -8.59 -3.44
N ILE A 5 -4.60 -7.81 -2.88
CA ILE A 5 -4.86 -6.44 -2.40
C ILE A 5 -4.08 -5.44 -3.24
N ILE A 6 -4.75 -4.37 -3.67
CA ILE A 6 -4.11 -3.19 -4.24
C ILE A 6 -3.91 -2.17 -3.11
N ILE A 7 -2.67 -1.73 -2.91
CA ILE A 7 -2.28 -0.78 -1.87
C ILE A 7 -1.89 0.52 -2.54
N PHE A 8 -2.66 1.58 -2.34
CA PHE A 8 -2.23 2.94 -2.67
C PHE A 8 -1.56 3.56 -1.45
N VAL A 9 -0.31 3.98 -1.58
CA VAL A 9 0.47 4.50 -0.45
C VAL A 9 0.98 5.92 -0.70
N ALA A 10 0.86 6.78 0.30
CA ALA A 10 1.47 8.10 0.35
C ALA A 10 2.19 8.30 1.68
N PHE A 11 3.29 9.03 1.64
CA PHE A 11 4.04 9.43 2.82
C PHE A 11 3.91 10.95 2.99
N LEU A 12 3.56 11.37 4.19
CA LEU A 12 3.34 12.77 4.53
C LEU A 12 4.51 13.32 5.35
N LYS A 13 4.55 14.64 5.50
CA LYS A 13 5.47 15.31 6.40
C LYS A 13 5.33 14.73 7.80
N HIS A 14 6.46 14.66 8.49
CA HIS A 14 6.59 14.09 9.84
C HIS A 14 6.50 12.57 9.95
N ALA A 15 6.12 11.85 8.88
CA ALA A 15 6.25 10.40 8.86
C ALA A 15 7.70 10.00 9.13
N GLN A 16 7.88 8.97 9.95
CA GLN A 16 9.16 8.38 10.32
C GLN A 16 9.27 6.98 9.74
N LEU A 17 10.50 6.45 9.70
CA LEU A 17 10.76 5.08 9.27
C LEU A 17 9.99 4.04 10.09
N ASP A 18 9.73 4.34 11.37
CA ASP A 18 8.91 3.49 12.24
C ASP A 18 7.46 3.38 11.77
N ASP A 19 6.88 4.46 11.23
CA ASP A 19 5.52 4.45 10.67
C ASP A 19 5.46 3.57 9.40
N VAL A 20 6.52 3.59 8.58
CA VAL A 20 6.66 2.69 7.43
C VAL A 20 6.67 1.23 7.85
N ASN A 21 7.42 0.91 8.92
CA ASN A 21 7.49 -0.45 9.47
C ASN A 21 6.14 -0.89 10.05
N LYS A 22 5.47 -0.01 10.80
CA LYS A 22 4.13 -0.24 11.35
C LYS A 22 3.10 -0.48 10.27
N LEU A 23 3.06 0.36 9.23
CA LEU A 23 2.12 0.22 8.12
C LEU A 23 2.30 -1.11 7.37
N ALA A 24 3.55 -1.49 7.07
CA ALA A 24 3.83 -2.77 6.42
C ALA A 24 3.36 -3.96 7.27
N LYS A 25 3.61 -3.90 8.58
CA LYS A 25 3.15 -4.92 9.52
C LYS A 25 1.63 -4.99 9.59
N GLU A 26 0.96 -3.83 9.70
CA GLU A 26 -0.50 -3.76 9.79
C GLU A 26 -1.16 -4.37 8.55
N ILE A 27 -0.66 -4.05 7.35
CA ILE A 27 -1.16 -4.63 6.10
C ILE A 27 -0.98 -6.16 6.06
N ALA A 28 0.13 -6.67 6.59
CA ALA A 28 0.38 -8.10 6.66
C ALA A 28 -0.52 -8.82 7.68
N THR A 29 -0.98 -8.12 8.73
CA THR A 29 -1.74 -8.73 9.83
C THR A 29 -3.23 -8.42 9.83
N VAL A 30 -3.68 -7.43 9.08
CA VAL A 30 -5.09 -7.06 9.01
C VAL A 30 -5.90 -8.15 8.29
N ARG A 31 -7.04 -8.53 8.88
CA ARG A 31 -7.92 -9.56 8.33
C ARG A 31 -8.97 -8.93 7.41
N LEU A 32 -8.62 -8.73 6.15
CA LEU A 32 -9.48 -8.08 5.14
C LEU A 32 -9.94 -9.04 4.03
N CYS A 33 -9.29 -10.19 3.87
CA CYS A 33 -9.57 -11.07 2.75
C CYS A 33 -10.67 -12.07 3.12
N GLU A 34 -11.77 -12.04 2.39
CA GLU A 34 -12.85 -13.02 2.55
C GLU A 34 -12.38 -14.42 2.16
N SER A 35 -12.74 -15.42 2.96
CA SER A 35 -12.57 -16.85 2.69
C SER A 35 -13.79 -17.61 3.22
N ASP A 36 -13.90 -18.90 2.90
CA ASP A 36 -15.03 -19.75 3.35
C ASP A 36 -15.14 -19.83 4.88
N ASP A 37 -14.02 -19.66 5.61
CA ASP A 37 -13.95 -19.66 7.08
C ASP A 37 -13.95 -18.25 7.69
N GLY A 38 -14.39 -17.24 6.94
CA GLY A 38 -14.43 -15.83 7.34
C GLY A 38 -13.19 -15.05 6.93
N LEU A 39 -12.91 -13.93 7.63
CA LEU A 39 -11.84 -13.00 7.26
C LEU A 39 -10.45 -13.55 7.60
N LYS A 40 -9.53 -13.45 6.65
CA LYS A 40 -8.12 -13.86 6.75
C LYS A 40 -7.19 -12.69 6.41
N THR A 41 -5.92 -12.80 6.78
CA THR A 41 -4.90 -11.87 6.29
C THR A 41 -4.54 -12.19 4.84
N ILE A 42 -3.92 -11.23 4.16
CA ILE A 42 -3.40 -11.50 2.81
C ILE A 42 -2.26 -12.52 2.82
N VAL A 43 -1.48 -12.56 3.92
CA VAL A 43 -0.37 -13.49 4.08
C VAL A 43 -0.89 -14.92 4.27
N ASP A 44 -2.05 -15.12 4.91
CA ASP A 44 -2.66 -16.44 5.11
C ASP A 44 -3.30 -17.05 3.85
N LEU A 45 -3.39 -16.29 2.76
CA LEU A 45 -4.03 -16.71 1.51
C LEU A 45 -3.02 -16.70 0.36
N PRO A 46 -3.25 -17.50 -0.70
CA PRO A 46 -2.48 -17.41 -1.94
C PRO A 46 -2.88 -16.15 -2.73
N GLY A 47 -2.69 -14.98 -2.14
CA GLY A 47 -3.10 -13.69 -2.66
C GLY A 47 -1.92 -12.75 -2.88
N ASP A 48 -1.92 -12.09 -4.04
CA ASP A 48 -0.87 -11.16 -4.43
C ASP A 48 -1.04 -9.79 -3.76
N LEU A 49 0.05 -9.02 -3.72
CA LEU A 49 0.01 -7.59 -3.40
C LEU A 49 0.40 -6.77 -4.63
N LEU A 50 -0.32 -5.67 -4.88
CA LEU A 50 0.08 -4.64 -5.84
C LEU A 50 0.21 -3.30 -5.11
N ILE A 51 1.45 -2.86 -4.92
CA ILE A 51 1.77 -1.60 -4.26
C ILE A 51 1.90 -0.49 -5.31
N ILE A 52 1.06 0.54 -5.22
CA ILE A 52 1.04 1.69 -6.12
C ILE A 52 1.43 2.94 -5.33
N PRO A 53 2.56 3.61 -5.66
CA PRO A 53 2.90 4.89 -5.06
C PRO A 53 1.88 5.94 -5.51
N GLN A 54 1.18 6.55 -4.57
CA GLN A 54 0.06 7.47 -4.83
C GLN A 54 0.15 8.71 -3.94
N ALA A 55 1.16 9.56 -4.18
CA ALA A 55 1.39 10.79 -3.42
C ALA A 55 0.18 11.75 -3.41
N THR A 56 -0.77 11.60 -4.34
CA THR A 56 -1.98 12.43 -4.40
C THR A 56 -2.95 12.20 -3.24
N LEU A 57 -2.83 11.09 -2.49
CA LEU A 57 -3.63 10.85 -1.27
C LEU A 57 -3.39 11.92 -0.19
N GLY A 58 -2.20 12.56 -0.17
CA GLY A 58 -1.90 13.66 0.74
C GLY A 58 -2.53 15.01 0.35
N GLY A 59 -3.31 15.04 -0.72
CA GLY A 59 -3.97 16.25 -1.21
C GLY A 59 -4.98 16.81 -0.20
N ARG A 60 -4.92 18.12 0.03
CA ARG A 60 -5.95 18.88 0.75
C ARG A 60 -6.65 19.84 -0.21
N LEU A 61 -7.98 19.86 -0.18
CA LEU A 61 -8.77 20.78 -0.99
C LEU A 61 -8.67 22.20 -0.41
N ASN A 62 -8.28 23.16 -1.23
CA ASN A 62 -8.25 24.58 -0.89
C ASN A 62 -8.96 25.37 -2.01
N GLY A 63 -10.18 25.81 -1.74
CA GLY A 63 -11.08 26.34 -2.76
C GLY A 63 -11.42 25.28 -3.81
N HIS A 64 -11.01 25.53 -5.06
CA HIS A 64 -11.25 24.63 -6.20
C HIS A 64 -10.00 23.86 -6.66
N ARG A 65 -8.94 23.81 -5.84
CA ARG A 65 -7.67 23.16 -6.19
C ARG A 65 -7.17 22.29 -5.04
N PHE A 66 -6.59 21.14 -5.38
CA PHE A 66 -5.84 20.35 -4.41
C PHE A 66 -4.44 20.94 -4.21
N GLN A 67 -3.98 20.92 -2.96
CA GLN A 67 -2.64 21.29 -2.56
C GLN A 67 -1.95 20.11 -1.87
N TYR A 68 -0.65 19.97 -2.08
CA TYR A 68 0.14 18.82 -1.62
C TYR A 68 1.27 19.24 -0.67
N HIS A 69 1.07 20.36 0.05
CA HIS A 69 2.06 20.90 0.98
C HIS A 69 2.43 19.93 2.10
N ASN A 70 1.60 18.93 2.37
CA ASN A 70 1.82 17.93 3.41
C ASN A 70 2.55 16.68 2.91
N ASN A 71 2.85 16.56 1.62
CA ASN A 71 3.61 15.42 1.13
C ASN A 71 5.07 15.49 1.63
N ILE A 72 5.64 14.32 1.88
CA ILE A 72 7.07 14.22 2.20
C ILE A 72 7.93 14.65 1.00
N ASN A 73 9.19 15.02 1.26
CA ASN A 73 10.14 15.30 0.18
C ASN A 73 10.34 14.05 -0.71
N ARG A 74 10.53 14.26 -2.02
CA ARG A 74 10.66 13.19 -3.02
C ARG A 74 11.72 12.13 -2.66
N ASP A 75 12.91 12.56 -2.23
CA ASP A 75 14.03 11.63 -2.01
C ASP A 75 13.79 10.76 -0.79
N ILE A 76 13.29 11.37 0.30
CA ILE A 76 12.87 10.64 1.51
C ILE A 76 11.67 9.75 1.19
N GLY A 77 10.73 10.22 0.36
CA GLY A 77 9.57 9.45 -0.06
C GLY A 77 9.92 8.21 -0.89
N LEU A 78 10.98 8.28 -1.70
CA LEU A 78 11.53 7.14 -2.41
C LEU A 78 12.14 6.12 -1.43
N GLU A 79 12.96 6.59 -0.48
CA GLU A 79 13.54 5.73 0.56
C GLU A 79 12.46 4.99 1.36
N PHE A 80 11.41 5.71 1.77
CA PHE A 80 10.28 5.13 2.50
C PHE A 80 9.50 4.14 1.64
N TYR A 81 9.29 4.44 0.36
CA TYR A 81 8.62 3.54 -0.57
C TYR A 81 9.40 2.24 -0.76
N ASP A 82 10.71 2.32 -1.01
CA ASP A 82 11.56 1.16 -1.20
C ASP A 82 11.62 0.31 0.07
N LYS A 83 11.72 0.95 1.24
CA LYS A 83 11.64 0.25 2.53
C LYS A 83 10.30 -0.44 2.73
N PHE A 84 9.20 0.25 2.44
CA PHE A 84 7.85 -0.28 2.55
C PHE A 84 7.64 -1.54 1.69
N VAL A 85 8.05 -1.47 0.42
CA VAL A 85 7.99 -2.59 -0.53
C VAL A 85 8.87 -3.75 -0.05
N SER A 86 10.08 -3.47 0.43
CA SER A 86 10.99 -4.49 0.96
C SER A 86 10.40 -5.20 2.18
N ASN A 87 9.83 -4.45 3.12
CA ASN A 87 9.20 -5.01 4.33
C ASN A 87 8.03 -5.93 3.95
N LEU A 88 7.16 -5.52 3.02
CA LEU A 88 6.04 -6.36 2.59
C LEU A 88 6.49 -7.63 1.86
N ARG A 89 7.55 -7.55 1.05
CA ARG A 89 8.17 -8.75 0.44
C ARG A 89 8.67 -9.73 1.51
N GLU A 90 9.36 -9.22 2.53
CA GLU A 90 9.88 -10.04 3.63
C GLU A 90 8.75 -10.69 4.44
N LEU A 91 7.71 -9.93 4.78
CA LEU A 91 6.55 -10.42 5.53
C LEU A 91 5.73 -11.45 4.73
N CYS A 92 5.60 -11.28 3.41
CA CYS A 92 4.85 -12.20 2.55
C CYS A 92 5.65 -13.45 2.16
N ASN A 93 6.99 -13.44 2.23
CA ASN A 93 7.84 -14.58 1.88
C ASN A 93 7.59 -15.84 2.74
N GLN A 94 6.81 -15.74 3.81
CA GLN A 94 6.40 -16.88 4.64
C GLN A 94 5.52 -17.87 3.85
N ASN A 95 4.76 -17.40 2.85
CA ASN A 95 4.01 -18.23 1.93
C ASN A 95 4.52 -18.03 0.50
N LYS A 96 5.00 -19.11 -0.12
CA LYS A 96 5.65 -19.07 -1.44
C LYS A 96 4.71 -18.70 -2.60
N ASP A 97 3.41 -18.69 -2.34
CA ASP A 97 2.37 -18.43 -3.33
C ASP A 97 1.96 -16.95 -3.40
N ASN A 98 2.51 -16.09 -2.55
CA ASN A 98 2.23 -14.65 -2.53
C ASN A 98 3.28 -13.89 -3.33
N ILE A 99 2.87 -13.17 -4.39
CA ILE A 99 3.77 -12.30 -5.15
C ILE A 99 3.50 -10.84 -4.80
N VAL A 100 4.56 -10.12 -4.41
CA VAL A 100 4.50 -8.67 -4.14
C VAL A 100 5.00 -7.88 -5.34
N HIS A 101 4.05 -7.29 -6.07
CA HIS A 101 4.29 -6.38 -7.18
C HIS A 101 4.32 -4.92 -6.68
N ALA A 102 5.18 -4.10 -7.30
CA ALA A 102 5.34 -2.70 -6.93
C ALA A 102 5.50 -1.84 -8.19
N GLY A 103 4.77 -0.73 -8.25
CA GLY A 103 4.93 0.29 -9.28
C GLY A 103 6.24 1.07 -9.13
N SER A 104 6.78 1.59 -10.22
CA SER A 104 7.99 2.41 -10.16
C SER A 104 7.69 3.78 -9.56
N TYR A 105 8.38 4.14 -8.47
CA TYR A 105 8.19 5.42 -7.79
C TYR A 105 8.53 6.61 -8.71
N GLY A 106 7.72 7.66 -8.65
CA GLY A 106 7.91 8.87 -9.46
C GLY A 106 7.54 8.75 -10.95
N ILE A 107 7.02 7.59 -11.38
CA ILE A 107 6.52 7.37 -12.74
C ILE A 107 4.98 7.44 -12.76
N LYS A 108 4.39 7.67 -13.94
CA LYS A 108 2.94 7.59 -14.14
C LYS A 108 2.45 6.16 -13.88
N GLN A 109 1.54 6.00 -12.92
CA GLN A 109 0.95 4.72 -12.58
C GLN A 109 -0.25 4.43 -13.50
N ILE A 110 -0.03 3.66 -14.57
CA ILE A 110 -1.09 3.21 -15.46
C ILE A 110 -1.49 1.79 -15.04
N TYR A 111 -2.73 1.60 -14.60
CA TYR A 111 -3.23 0.30 -14.18
C TYR A 111 -4.71 0.12 -14.56
N SER A 112 -5.15 -1.14 -14.59
CA SER A 112 -6.55 -1.55 -14.69
C SER A 112 -6.83 -2.52 -13.55
N CYS A 113 -8.04 -2.50 -13.01
CA CYS A 113 -8.45 -3.43 -11.96
C CYS A 113 -9.89 -3.88 -12.16
N GLU A 114 -10.13 -5.16 -11.88
CA GLU A 114 -11.45 -5.77 -11.78
C GLU A 114 -11.62 -6.26 -10.34
N THR A 115 -12.74 -5.92 -9.71
CA THR A 115 -12.99 -6.25 -8.29
C THR A 115 -14.36 -6.86 -8.13
N ASN A 116 -14.46 -7.87 -7.26
CA ASN A 116 -15.73 -8.44 -6.82
C ASN A 116 -16.20 -7.72 -5.54
N GLY A 117 -16.47 -6.42 -5.65
CA GLY A 117 -16.64 -5.55 -4.49
C GLY A 117 -15.30 -5.06 -3.95
N PRO A 118 -14.92 -3.79 -4.18
CA PRO A 118 -13.56 -3.31 -3.91
C PRO A 118 -13.18 -3.22 -2.43
N ALA A 119 -14.16 -3.30 -1.50
CA ALA A 119 -13.96 -3.24 -0.05
C ALA A 119 -12.83 -2.27 0.36
N MET A 120 -12.96 -1.00 -0.03
CA MET A 120 -11.90 0.00 0.15
C MET A 120 -11.80 0.43 1.60
N HIS A 121 -10.59 0.39 2.15
CA HIS A 121 -10.28 0.82 3.51
C HIS A 121 -9.17 1.87 3.49
N LEU A 122 -9.15 2.72 4.51
CA LEU A 122 -8.11 3.72 4.74
C LEU A 122 -7.45 3.43 6.09
N ILE A 123 -6.11 3.42 6.11
CA ILE A 123 -5.30 3.27 7.32
C ILE A 123 -4.33 4.45 7.36
N GLU A 124 -4.29 5.17 8.47
CA GLU A 124 -3.42 6.32 8.71
C GLU A 124 -2.53 6.06 9.93
N PHE A 125 -1.28 6.52 9.86
CA PHE A 125 -0.26 6.48 10.92
C PHE A 125 0.35 7.86 11.10
#